data_AF-A0A4Y2EDT1-F1
#
_entry.id   AF-A0A4Y2EDT1-F1
#
_cell.length_a   1.000
_cell.length_b   1.000
_cell.length_c   1.000
_cell.angle_alpha   90.00
_cell.angle_beta   90.00
_cell.angle_gamma   90.00
#
_symmetry.space_group_name_H-M   'P 1'
#
loop_
_entity.id
_entity.type
_entity.pdbx_description
1 polymer ?
#
loop_
_entity_poly.entity_id
_entity_poly.type
_entity_poly.pdbx_seq_one_letter_code
_entity_poly.pdbx_strand_id
1 'polypeptide(L)'
;MIFLASQLPDNVKQIIYKVFSNNAYFVHPEHLLLTMLHDSRKHIRELVVRCILGARDKKTKNSGGLRFFKLPKLNFEVADYIDLIDWSNCVVTEPPLKMHIKDKDLKEMCKEEQFPALNFEEFPCHTQSVERCVKLISEAEMKVCGETARDGYICAKFQARKELPTFNNKGQCYSNT
;
A
#
# COMPACT_ATOMS: atom_id res chain seq x y z
N MET A 1 7.34 -17.43 -2.62
CA MET A 1 7.53 -17.04 -4.03
C MET A 1 9.00 -16.76 -4.36
N ILE A 2 9.69 -15.90 -3.61
CA ILE A 2 11.12 -15.58 -3.85
C ILE A 2 12.02 -16.82 -3.73
N PHE A 3 11.85 -17.63 -2.68
CA PHE A 3 12.56 -18.91 -2.51
C PHE A 3 12.35 -19.89 -3.67
N LEU A 4 11.16 -19.89 -4.30
CA LEU A 4 10.92 -20.77 -5.46
C LEU A 4 11.63 -20.23 -6.70
N ALA A 5 11.63 -18.90 -6.88
CA ALA A 5 12.34 -18.25 -7.97
C ALA A 5 13.86 -18.43 -7.86
N SER A 6 14.41 -18.54 -6.65
CA SER A 6 15.85 -18.79 -6.46
C SER A 6 16.31 -20.18 -6.91
N GLN A 7 15.40 -21.12 -7.18
CA GLN A 7 15.71 -22.46 -7.71
C GLN A 7 15.77 -22.51 -9.24
N LEU A 8 15.43 -21.41 -9.93
CA LEU A 8 15.36 -21.38 -11.39
C LEU A 8 16.74 -21.14 -12.04
N PRO A 9 16.91 -21.48 -13.33
CA PRO A 9 18.10 -21.10 -14.09
C PRO A 9 18.34 -19.58 -14.11
N ASP A 10 19.61 -19.16 -14.16
CA ASP A 10 19.98 -17.74 -13.98
C ASP A 10 19.40 -16.80 -15.05
N ASN A 11 19.28 -17.28 -16.29
CA ASN A 11 18.63 -16.53 -17.37
C ASN A 11 17.15 -16.24 -17.07
N VAL A 12 16.45 -17.17 -16.40
CA VAL A 12 15.04 -17.00 -16.01
C VAL A 12 14.93 -16.14 -14.74
N LYS A 13 15.84 -16.33 -13.77
CA LYS A 13 15.90 -15.51 -12.55
C LYS A 13 16.00 -14.03 -12.86
N GLN A 14 16.85 -13.63 -13.80
CA GLN A 14 17.02 -12.21 -14.17
C GLN A 14 15.71 -11.56 -14.62
N ILE A 15 14.91 -12.29 -15.42
CA ILE A 15 13.61 -11.81 -15.90
C ILE A 15 12.63 -11.69 -14.73
N ILE A 16 12.53 -12.74 -13.90
CA ILE A 16 11.58 -12.78 -12.79
C ILE A 16 11.92 -11.75 -11.71
N TYR A 17 13.19 -11.62 -11.34
CA TYR A 17 13.63 -10.65 -10.35
C TYR A 17 13.35 -9.22 -10.80
N LYS A 18 13.55 -8.91 -12.08
CA LYS A 18 13.14 -7.62 -12.65
C LYS A 18 11.63 -7.39 -12.51
N VAL A 19 10.81 -8.40 -12.78
CA VAL A 19 9.35 -8.31 -12.60
C VAL A 19 9.00 -8.10 -11.12
N PHE A 20 9.62 -8.82 -10.19
CA PHE A 20 9.37 -8.63 -8.75
C PHE A 20 9.79 -7.26 -8.27
N SER A 21 10.97 -6.76 -8.66
CA SER A 21 11.43 -5.42 -8.30
C SER A 21 10.50 -4.33 -8.81
N ASN A 22 10.00 -4.46 -10.05
CA ASN A 22 9.04 -3.51 -10.61
C ASN A 22 7.67 -3.54 -9.91
N ASN A 23 7.33 -4.65 -9.25
CA ASN A 23 6.06 -4.85 -8.56
C ASN A 23 6.19 -4.87 -7.02
N ALA A 24 7.29 -4.36 -6.47
CA ALA A 24 7.61 -4.42 -5.04
C ALA A 24 6.75 -3.52 -4.13
N TYR A 25 5.58 -3.08 -4.58
CA TYR A 25 4.68 -2.16 -3.85
C TYR A 25 4.27 -2.71 -2.48
N PHE A 26 3.98 -4.01 -2.39
CA PHE A 26 3.59 -4.67 -1.14
C PHE A 26 4.74 -4.78 -0.12
N VAL A 27 5.97 -4.59 -0.58
CA VAL A 27 7.17 -4.68 0.26
C VAL A 27 7.59 -3.29 0.77
N HIS A 28 6.78 -2.27 0.52
CA HIS A 28 7.03 -0.93 1.07
C HIS A 28 7.20 -1.00 2.60
N PRO A 29 8.12 -0.21 3.20
CA PRO A 29 8.39 -0.26 4.64
C PRO A 29 7.14 -0.17 5.51
N GLU A 30 6.18 0.71 5.17
CA GLU A 30 4.92 0.83 5.92
C GLU A 30 4.10 -0.46 5.92
N HIS A 31 4.04 -1.20 4.80
CA HIS A 31 3.34 -2.49 4.71
C HIS A 31 4.06 -3.56 5.52
N LEU A 32 5.39 -3.62 5.41
CA LEU A 32 6.20 -4.55 6.21
C LEU A 32 6.01 -4.30 7.71
N LEU A 33 6.05 -3.04 8.15
CA LEU A 33 5.77 -2.70 9.55
C LEU A 33 4.39 -3.20 10.00
N LEU A 34 3.35 -3.04 9.17
CA LEU A 34 2.02 -3.56 9.50
C LEU A 34 2.03 -5.09 9.65
N THR A 35 2.72 -5.82 8.77
CA THR A 35 2.83 -7.28 8.88
C THR A 35 3.62 -7.72 10.12
N MET A 36 4.74 -7.07 10.40
CA MET A 36 5.61 -7.35 11.55
C MET A 36 4.88 -7.13 12.88
N LEU A 37 3.93 -6.19 12.92
CA LEU A 37 3.13 -5.90 14.10
C LEU A 37 2.24 -7.09 14.51
N HIS A 38 1.81 -7.90 13.53
CA HIS A 38 0.99 -9.09 13.73
C HIS A 38 1.81 -10.40 13.70
N ASP A 39 3.15 -10.33 13.65
CA ASP A 39 3.99 -11.51 13.66
C ASP A 39 3.90 -12.23 15.02
N SER A 40 3.87 -13.56 15.00
CA SER A 40 3.80 -14.38 16.21
C SER A 40 5.07 -14.28 17.06
N ARG A 41 6.22 -13.95 16.45
CA ARG A 41 7.51 -13.84 17.11
C ARG A 41 7.65 -12.50 17.82
N LYS A 42 7.74 -12.55 19.15
CA LYS A 42 7.83 -11.36 20.02
C LYS A 42 8.94 -10.37 19.64
N HIS A 43 10.14 -10.86 19.33
CA HIS A 43 11.29 -10.01 18.99
C HIS A 43 11.05 -9.15 17.74
N ILE A 44 10.20 -9.62 16.80
CA ILE A 44 9.82 -8.88 15.59
C ILE A 44 8.83 -7.79 15.93
N ARG A 45 7.83 -8.10 16.77
CA ARG A 45 6.89 -7.11 17.29
C ARG A 45 7.59 -5.99 18.06
N GLU A 46 8.61 -6.33 18.84
CA GLU A 46 9.44 -5.33 19.52
C GLU A 46 10.28 -4.48 18.55
N LEU A 47 10.79 -5.08 17.47
CA LEU A 47 11.52 -4.36 16.43
C LEU A 47 10.61 -3.34 15.72
N VAL A 48 9.43 -3.74 15.26
CA VAL A 48 8.49 -2.84 14.56
C VAL A 48 8.04 -1.68 15.45
N VAL A 49 7.75 -1.92 16.73
CA VAL A 49 7.35 -0.84 17.63
C VAL A 49 8.47 0.17 17.83
N ARG A 50 9.73 -0.27 17.94
CA ARG A 50 10.88 0.65 17.93
C ARG A 50 10.96 1.46 16.63
N CYS A 51 10.74 0.83 15.47
CA CYS A 51 10.73 1.52 14.19
C CYS A 51 9.61 2.57 14.09
N ILE A 52 8.39 2.24 14.52
CA ILE A 52 7.24 3.16 14.50
C ILE A 52 7.49 4.36 15.43
N LEU A 53 7.94 4.12 16.67
CA LEU A 53 8.25 5.20 17.61
C LEU A 53 9.36 6.10 17.07
N GLY A 54 10.43 5.52 16.51
CA GLY A 54 11.48 6.29 15.86
C GLY A 54 11.00 7.11 14.66
N ALA A 55 10.02 6.61 13.90
CA ALA A 55 9.41 7.34 12.79
C ALA A 55 8.52 8.50 13.29
N ARG A 56 7.78 8.32 14.39
CA ARG A 56 7.00 9.39 15.05
C ARG A 56 7.90 10.53 15.52
N ASP A 57 9.03 10.20 16.16
CA ASP A 57 10.01 11.18 16.64
C ASP A 57 10.69 11.96 15.52
N LYS A 58 10.91 11.32 14.36
CA LYS A 58 11.44 12.00 13.16
C LYS A 58 10.40 12.95 12.55
N LYS A 59 9.12 12.56 12.57
CA LYS A 59 8.02 13.35 12.02
C LYS A 59 7.74 14.60 12.85
N THR A 60 7.83 14.53 14.18
CA THR A 60 7.66 15.70 15.06
C THR A 60 8.78 16.74 14.87
N LYS A 61 9.96 16.31 14.40
CA LYS A 61 11.11 17.19 14.11
C LYS A 61 11.09 17.80 12.71
N ASN A 62 10.48 17.12 11.73
CA ASN A 62 10.39 17.56 10.33
C ASN A 62 8.93 17.78 9.93
N SER A 63 8.38 18.96 10.21
CA SER A 63 7.00 19.31 9.91
C SER A 63 6.75 19.45 8.40
N GLY A 64 5.95 18.55 7.82
CA GLY A 64 5.18 18.84 6.59
C GLY A 64 5.68 18.26 5.26
N GLY A 65 6.67 17.38 5.25
CA GLY A 65 7.10 16.72 4.01
C GLY A 65 6.05 15.76 3.43
N LEU A 66 5.84 15.82 2.10
CA LEU A 66 5.07 14.80 1.36
C LEU A 66 5.67 13.42 1.59
N ARG A 67 4.80 12.41 1.79
CA ARG A 67 5.23 11.01 1.81
C ARG A 67 5.46 10.56 0.38
N PHE A 68 6.72 10.30 0.03
CA PHE A 68 7.07 9.74 -1.27
C PHE A 68 7.02 8.22 -1.21
N PHE A 69 6.16 7.63 -2.04
CA PHE A 69 6.13 6.18 -2.21
C PHE A 69 7.27 5.77 -3.16
N LYS A 70 8.41 5.37 -2.59
CA LYS A 70 9.55 4.85 -3.35
C LYS A 70 9.55 3.34 -3.29
N LEU A 71 9.71 2.69 -4.45
CA LEU A 71 9.85 1.24 -4.50
C LEU A 71 11.14 0.83 -3.78
N PRO A 72 11.07 -0.09 -2.80
CA PRO A 72 12.25 -0.56 -2.11
C PRO A 72 13.07 -1.48 -3.02
N LYS A 73 14.39 -1.48 -2.82
CA LYS A 73 15.27 -2.46 -3.45
C LYS A 73 15.12 -3.79 -2.71
N LEU A 74 14.61 -4.80 -3.42
CA LEU A 74 14.45 -6.14 -2.88
C LEU A 74 15.79 -6.86 -2.75
N ASN A 75 15.97 -7.57 -1.64
CA ASN A 75 17.03 -8.54 -1.47
C ASN A 75 16.48 -9.95 -1.74
N PHE A 76 16.96 -10.63 -2.77
CA PHE A 76 16.46 -11.96 -3.18
C PHE A 76 17.14 -13.13 -2.46
N GLU A 77 18.21 -12.88 -1.71
CA GLU A 77 19.00 -13.91 -1.01
C GLU A 77 18.52 -14.17 0.43
N VAL A 78 17.43 -13.53 0.84
CA VAL A 78 16.94 -13.56 2.22
C VAL A 78 16.10 -14.79 2.52
N ALA A 79 16.21 -15.26 3.77
CA ALA A 79 15.37 -16.33 4.30
C ALA A 79 14.06 -15.80 4.92
N ASP A 80 14.10 -14.61 5.53
CA ASP A 80 12.97 -13.99 6.21
C ASP A 80 12.48 -12.75 5.44
N TYR A 81 11.18 -12.48 5.53
CA TYR A 81 10.56 -11.33 4.88
C TYR A 81 10.97 -10.00 5.52
N ILE A 82 11.45 -10.03 6.76
CA ILE A 82 11.95 -8.85 7.48
C ILE A 82 13.14 -8.26 6.74
N ASP A 83 14.06 -9.10 6.28
CA ASP A 83 15.31 -8.68 5.64
C ASP A 83 15.15 -8.38 4.14
N LEU A 84 13.92 -8.53 3.63
CA LEU A 84 13.60 -8.39 2.21
C LEU A 84 13.93 -6.99 1.66
N ILE A 85 13.99 -5.99 2.53
CA ILE A 85 14.41 -4.64 2.19
C ILE A 85 15.58 -4.20 3.06
N ASP A 86 16.37 -3.30 2.51
CA ASP A 86 17.38 -2.61 3.29
C ASP A 86 16.78 -1.46 4.10
N TRP A 87 16.52 -1.72 5.39
CA TRP A 87 15.97 -0.76 6.33
C TRP A 87 16.86 0.46 6.57
N SER A 88 18.18 0.37 6.31
CA SER A 88 19.11 1.49 6.48
C SER A 88 18.99 2.51 5.34
N ASN A 89 18.70 2.03 4.13
CA ASN A 89 18.55 2.84 2.93
C ASN A 89 17.10 3.23 2.62
N CYS A 90 16.14 2.71 3.38
CA CYS A 90 14.72 3.01 3.21
C CYS A 90 14.24 4.11 4.17
N VAL A 91 13.40 5.03 3.65
CA VAL A 91 12.73 6.01 4.50
C VAL A 91 11.57 5.33 5.22
N VAL A 92 11.73 5.14 6.53
CA VAL A 92 10.70 4.54 7.37
C VAL A 92 9.79 5.64 7.91
N THR A 93 8.52 5.61 7.51
CA THR A 93 7.45 6.46 8.01
C THR A 93 6.46 5.64 8.83
N GLU A 94 5.74 6.33 9.71
CA GLU A 94 4.67 5.70 10.49
C GLU A 94 3.52 5.25 9.57
N PRO A 95 3.07 3.98 9.61
CA PRO A 95 1.95 3.52 8.82
C PRO A 95 0.66 4.33 9.11
N PRO A 96 -0.03 4.89 8.10
CA PRO A 96 -1.24 5.69 8.29
C PRO A 96 -2.31 4.98 9.11
N LEU A 97 -2.47 3.67 8.89
CA LEU A 97 -3.47 2.83 9.57
C LEU A 97 -3.28 2.73 11.09
N LYS A 98 -2.11 3.10 11.62
CA LYS A 98 -1.79 3.01 13.05
C LYS A 98 -1.55 4.37 13.71
N MET A 99 -1.77 5.47 12.98
CA MET A 99 -1.55 6.83 13.49
C MET A 99 -2.41 7.19 14.71
N HIS A 100 -3.57 6.56 14.89
CA HIS A 100 -4.47 6.83 16.01
C HIS A 100 -4.05 6.15 17.33
N ILE A 101 -3.18 5.14 17.27
CA ILE A 101 -2.75 4.37 18.45
C ILE A 101 -1.69 5.15 19.21
N LYS A 102 -1.78 5.27 20.54
CA LYS A 102 -0.79 6.03 21.33
C LYS A 102 0.50 5.23 21.55
N ASP A 103 1.60 5.92 21.82
CA ASP A 103 2.90 5.30 22.08
C ASP A 103 2.90 4.33 23.27
N LYS A 104 2.11 4.65 24.30
CA LYS A 104 1.96 3.80 25.49
C LYS A 104 1.31 2.46 25.12
N ASP A 105 0.20 2.53 24.38
CA ASP A 105 -0.56 1.38 23.91
C ASP A 105 0.33 0.50 23.01
N LEU A 106 1.06 1.07 22.04
CA LEU A 106 2.00 0.31 21.20
C LEU A 106 3.06 -0.45 22.00
N LYS A 107 3.59 0.15 23.07
CA LYS A 107 4.59 -0.48 23.95
C LYS A 107 3.98 -1.58 24.81
N GLU A 108 2.74 -1.40 25.27
CA GLU A 108 2.02 -2.39 26.07
C GLU A 108 1.67 -3.62 25.23
N MET A 109 1.25 -3.42 23.98
CA MET A 109 0.95 -4.51 23.05
C MET A 109 2.15 -5.41 22.72
N CYS A 110 3.40 -4.95 22.91
CA CYS A 110 4.59 -5.79 22.80
C CYS A 110 4.82 -6.71 24.00
N LYS A 111 4.27 -6.36 25.17
CA LYS A 111 4.45 -7.13 26.41
C LYS A 111 3.54 -8.35 26.44
N GLU A 112 2.37 -8.24 25.86
CA GLU A 112 1.40 -9.33 25.76
C GLU A 112 1.90 -10.41 24.77
N GLU A 113 1.71 -11.69 25.14
CA GLU A 113 2.07 -12.82 24.26
C GLU A 113 1.22 -12.82 22.99
N GLN A 114 -0.02 -12.35 23.12
CA GLN A 114 -0.97 -12.22 22.04
C GLN A 114 -1.21 -10.74 21.79
N PHE A 115 -0.78 -10.26 20.63
CA PHE A 115 -1.12 -8.91 20.20
C PHE A 115 -2.65 -8.86 20.08
N PRO A 116 -3.38 -8.00 20.83
CA PRO A 116 -4.82 -7.92 20.66
C PRO A 116 -5.04 -7.64 19.18
N ALA A 117 -5.84 -8.49 18.53
CA ALA A 117 -6.09 -8.40 17.10
C ALA A 117 -6.55 -6.97 16.84
N LEU A 118 -5.64 -6.12 16.32
CA LEU A 118 -6.01 -4.80 15.88
C LEU A 118 -6.93 -5.06 14.71
N ASN A 119 -8.23 -5.01 14.98
CA ASN A 119 -9.24 -5.11 13.97
C ASN A 119 -8.97 -3.98 12.98
N PHE A 120 -8.41 -4.33 11.84
CA PHE A 120 -8.44 -3.43 10.70
C PHE A 120 -9.91 -3.32 10.32
N GLU A 121 -10.35 -2.10 10.04
CA GLU A 121 -11.63 -1.92 9.40
C GLU A 121 -11.61 -2.72 8.09
N GLU A 122 -12.64 -3.53 7.87
CA GLU A 122 -12.74 -4.31 6.64
C GLU A 122 -12.97 -3.34 5.48
N PHE A 123 -11.92 -3.08 4.71
CA PHE A 123 -12.04 -2.29 3.50
C PHE A 123 -12.48 -3.20 2.36
N PRO A 124 -13.69 -3.04 1.81
CA PRO A 124 -14.13 -3.84 0.68
C PRO A 124 -13.20 -3.62 -0.53
N CYS A 125 -12.50 -4.66 -0.96
CA CYS A 125 -11.57 -4.57 -2.11
C CYS A 125 -12.31 -4.43 -3.46
N HIS A 126 -13.57 -4.89 -3.52
CA HIS A 126 -14.40 -4.89 -4.72
C HIS A 126 -15.60 -3.95 -4.57
N THR A 127 -15.35 -2.69 -4.20
CA THR A 127 -16.44 -1.71 -4.27
C THR A 127 -16.80 -1.43 -5.72
N GLN A 128 -18.07 -1.16 -5.96
CA GLN A 128 -18.54 -0.68 -7.27
C GLN A 128 -17.78 0.57 -7.74
N SER A 129 -17.27 1.37 -6.79
CA SER A 129 -16.40 2.52 -7.09
C SER A 129 -15.07 2.09 -7.72
N VAL A 130 -14.40 1.09 -7.15
CA VAL A 130 -13.16 0.51 -7.69
C VAL A 130 -13.40 -0.05 -9.09
N GLU A 131 -14.47 -0.83 -9.29
CA GLU A 131 -14.82 -1.38 -10.61
C GLU A 131 -15.05 -0.28 -11.66
N ARG A 132 -15.80 0.76 -11.30
CA ARG A 132 -16.03 1.93 -12.17
C ARG A 132 -14.73 2.68 -12.48
N CYS A 133 -13.81 2.77 -11.52
CA CYS A 133 -12.51 3.40 -11.70
C CYS A 133 -11.63 2.62 -12.68
N VAL A 134 -11.48 1.30 -12.47
CA VAL A 134 -10.74 0.41 -13.36
C VAL A 134 -11.27 0.51 -14.78
N LYS A 135 -12.60 0.46 -14.96
CA LYS A 135 -13.23 0.64 -16.27
C LYS A 135 -12.87 1.98 -16.92
N LEU A 136 -12.92 3.08 -16.16
CA LEU A 136 -12.59 4.41 -16.69
C LEU A 136 -11.13 4.52 -17.10
N ILE A 137 -10.22 3.94 -16.32
CA ILE A 137 -8.79 3.90 -16.65
C ILE A 137 -8.57 3.11 -17.94
N SER A 138 -9.15 1.91 -18.07
CA SER A 138 -9.06 1.13 -19.31
C SER A 138 -9.64 1.87 -20.52
N GLU A 139 -10.78 2.57 -20.35
CA GLU A 139 -11.35 3.42 -21.41
C GLU A 139 -10.37 4.53 -21.83
N ALA A 140 -9.73 5.20 -20.87
CA ALA A 140 -8.76 6.26 -21.14
C ALA A 140 -7.52 5.73 -21.87
N GLU A 141 -6.97 4.59 -21.43
CA GLU A 141 -5.82 3.96 -22.06
C GLU A 141 -6.07 3.54 -23.51
N MET A 142 -7.30 3.12 -23.83
CA MET A 142 -7.70 2.79 -25.21
C MET A 142 -7.93 4.02 -26.09
N LYS A 143 -8.23 5.19 -25.50
CA LYS A 143 -8.58 6.41 -26.25
C LYS A 143 -7.37 7.32 -26.49
N VAL A 144 -6.45 7.39 -25.53
CA VAL A 144 -5.33 8.34 -25.58
C VAL A 144 -4.02 7.72 -25.09
N CYS A 145 -2.91 8.18 -25.66
CA CYS A 145 -1.57 7.77 -25.27
C CYS A 145 -0.88 8.87 -24.44
N GLY A 146 -0.08 8.46 -23.45
CA GLY A 146 0.66 9.36 -22.56
C GLY A 146 -0.10 9.70 -21.27
N GLU A 147 0.66 9.85 -20.18
CA GLU A 147 0.13 10.08 -18.82
C GLU A 147 -0.75 11.33 -18.74
N THR A 148 -0.25 12.48 -19.21
CA THR A 148 -0.98 13.76 -19.16
C THR A 148 -2.29 13.72 -19.94
N ALA A 149 -2.31 13.07 -21.11
CA ALA A 149 -3.51 12.95 -21.92
C ALA A 149 -4.55 12.03 -21.26
N ARG A 150 -4.11 10.92 -20.66
CA ARG A 150 -4.99 9.99 -19.92
C ARG A 150 -5.59 10.67 -18.69
N ASP A 151 -4.78 11.39 -17.91
CA ASP A 151 -5.25 12.15 -16.76
C ASP A 151 -6.30 13.18 -17.18
N GLY A 152 -6.02 13.97 -18.23
CA GLY A 152 -6.98 14.92 -18.80
C GLY A 152 -8.30 14.27 -19.23
N TYR A 153 -8.25 13.10 -19.88
CA TYR A 153 -9.44 12.35 -20.27
C TYR A 153 -10.27 11.91 -19.05
N ILE A 154 -9.61 11.39 -18.01
CA ILE A 154 -10.23 10.94 -16.77
C ILE A 154 -10.90 12.12 -16.05
N CYS A 155 -10.19 13.24 -15.90
CA CYS A 155 -10.71 14.47 -15.29
C CYS A 155 -11.93 15.02 -16.05
N ALA A 156 -11.86 15.07 -17.39
CA ALA A 156 -12.98 15.51 -18.22
C ALA A 156 -14.22 14.61 -18.06
N LYS A 157 -14.03 13.28 -18.03
CA LYS A 157 -15.10 12.31 -17.76
C LYS A 157 -15.72 12.51 -16.38
N PHE A 158 -14.92 12.78 -15.34
CA PHE A 158 -15.44 13.07 -14.02
C PHE A 158 -16.24 14.37 -14.00
N GLN A 159 -15.78 15.41 -14.68
CA GLN A 159 -16.50 16.68 -14.77
C GLN A 159 -17.84 16.53 -15.50
N ALA A 160 -17.86 15.86 -16.65
CA ALA A 160 -19.09 15.55 -17.37
C ALA A 160 -20.08 14.72 -16.53
N ARG A 161 -19.58 13.77 -15.72
CA ARG A 161 -20.42 12.99 -14.80
C ARG A 161 -21.05 13.82 -13.67
N LYS A 162 -20.43 14.92 -13.25
CA LYS A 162 -21.01 15.83 -12.25
C LYS A 162 -22.16 16.67 -12.83
N GLU A 163 -22.12 16.95 -14.13
CA GLU A 163 -23.19 17.66 -14.84
C GLU A 163 -24.40 16.76 -15.11
N LEU A 164 -24.22 15.44 -15.07
CA LEU A 164 -25.31 14.49 -15.21
C LEU A 164 -26.17 14.45 -13.94
N PRO A 165 -27.51 14.42 -14.08
CA PRO A 165 -28.42 14.28 -12.94
C PRO A 165 -28.18 12.96 -12.21
N THR A 166 -28.13 13.03 -10.88
CA THR A 166 -28.04 11.84 -10.02
C THR A 166 -29.43 11.30 -9.73
N PHE A 167 -29.61 10.00 -9.93
CA PHE A 167 -30.88 9.32 -9.69
C PHE A 167 -30.74 8.31 -8.55
N ASN A 168 -31.72 8.31 -7.65
CA ASN A 168 -31.79 7.38 -6.52
C ASN A 168 -32.32 6.00 -6.93
N ASN A 169 -33.09 5.92 -8.01
CA ASN A 169 -33.58 4.65 -8.54
C ASN A 169 -33.68 4.69 -10.08
N LYS A 170 -33.77 3.51 -10.68
CA LYS A 170 -33.79 3.35 -12.15
C LYS A 170 -35.03 4.00 -12.80
N GLY A 171 -36.16 4.07 -12.07
CA GLY A 171 -37.41 4.66 -12.56
C GLY A 171 -37.29 6.16 -12.87
N GLN A 172 -36.49 6.88 -12.09
CA GLN A 172 -36.21 8.32 -12.30
C GLN A 172 -35.46 8.60 -13.61
N CYS A 173 -34.67 7.64 -14.10
CA CYS A 173 -33.98 7.78 -15.38
C CYS A 173 -34.94 7.74 -16.57
N TYR A 174 -36.06 7.00 -16.46
CA TYR A 174 -37.04 6.84 -17.53
C TYR A 174 -38.16 7.89 -17.52
N SER A 175 -38.24 8.68 -16.45
CA SER A 175 -39.27 9.73 -16.28
C SER A 175 -38.81 11.11 -16.75
N ASN A 176 -37.51 11.27 -17.05
CA ASN A 176 -36.90 12.51 -17.55
C ASN A 176 -36.63 12.49 -19.08
N THR A 177 -37.15 11.48 -19.78
CA THR A 177 -37.19 11.38 -21.25
C THR A 177 -38.62 11.53 -21.73
#